data_AF-A0AAU5GW32-F1
#
_entry.id   AF-A0AAU5GW32-F1
#
_cell.length_a   1.000
_cell.length_b   1.000
_cell.length_c   1.000
_cell.angle_alpha   90.00
_cell.angle_beta   90.00
_cell.angle_gamma   90.00
#
_symmetry.space_group_name_H-M   'P 1'
#
loop_
_entity.id
_entity.type
_entity.pdbx_description
1 polymer ?
#
loop_
_entity_poly.entity_id
_entity_poly.type
_entity_poly.pdbx_seq_one_letter_code
_entity_poly.pdbx_strand_id
1 'polypeptide(L)'
;MGEGFEDALRRRADRLREAMAMAGEQGDPWAVAVCTVDLEDVRRLGREHGLDLAAVTAPVLDPGGAVPRPLLREVAARPAVSAPREVPGGGAGR
;
A
#
# COMPACT_ATOMS: atom_id res chain seq x y z
N MET A 1 13.94 24.82 -20.52
CA MET A 1 12.70 24.03 -20.71
C MET A 1 12.61 22.97 -19.60
N GLY A 2 12.42 23.37 -18.34
CA GLY A 2 12.39 22.46 -17.18
C GLY A 2 11.09 22.53 -16.37
N GLU A 3 10.51 23.73 -16.23
CA GLU A 3 9.35 23.98 -15.36
C GLU A 3 8.13 23.09 -15.64
N GLY A 4 7.76 22.89 -16.90
CA GLY A 4 6.59 22.07 -17.23
C GLY A 4 6.70 20.59 -16.83
N PHE A 5 7.91 20.02 -16.92
CA PHE A 5 8.17 18.62 -16.58
C PHE A 5 8.24 18.43 -15.07
N GLU A 6 8.97 19.30 -14.37
CA GLU A 6 9.08 19.28 -12.92
C GLU A 6 7.72 19.45 -12.25
N ASP A 7 6.92 20.40 -12.74
CA ASP A 7 5.56 20.62 -12.23
C ASP A 7 4.63 19.45 -12.55
N ALA A 8 4.80 18.80 -13.70
CA ALA A 8 4.04 17.59 -14.02
C ALA A 8 4.38 16.43 -13.07
N LEU A 9 5.66 16.25 -12.72
CA LEU A 9 6.10 15.25 -11.74
C LEU A 9 5.56 15.55 -10.33
N ARG A 10 5.64 16.81 -9.88
CA ARG A 10 5.07 17.23 -8.59
C ARG A 10 3.57 16.96 -8.52
N ARG A 11 2.80 17.42 -9.52
CA ARG A 11 1.35 17.16 -9.61
C ARG A 11 1.01 15.67 -9.65
N ARG A 12 1.85 14.85 -10.29
CA ARG A 12 1.63 13.40 -10.31
C ARG A 12 1.88 12.77 -8.94
N ALA A 13 2.95 13.18 -8.25
CA ALA A 13 3.25 12.71 -6.91
C ALA A 13 2.12 13.08 -5.92
N ASP A 14 1.57 14.29 -6.02
CA ASP A 14 0.47 14.75 -5.15
C ASP A 14 -0.81 13.95 -5.38
N ARG A 15 -1.19 13.73 -6.65
CA ARG A 15 -2.36 12.90 -6.98
C ARG A 15 -2.24 11.46 -6.48
N LEU A 16 -1.05 10.87 -6.55
CA LEU A 16 -0.82 9.51 -6.04
C LEU A 16 -0.94 9.44 -4.52
N ARG A 17 -0.50 10.49 -3.80
CA ARG A 17 -0.68 10.59 -2.34
C ARG A 17 -2.14 10.70 -1.96
N GLU A 18 -2.89 11.54 -2.65
CA GLU A 18 -4.32 11.70 -2.44
C GLU A 18 -5.06 10.38 -2.74
N ALA A 19 -4.72 9.70 -3.84
CA ALA A 19 -5.27 8.39 -4.19
C ALA A 19 -4.97 7.32 -3.13
N MET A 20 -3.76 7.30 -2.56
CA MET A 20 -3.42 6.40 -1.45
C MET A 20 -4.23 6.69 -0.19
N ALA A 21 -4.42 7.97 0.16
CA ALA A 21 -5.23 8.35 1.32
C ALA A 21 -6.67 7.89 1.14
N MET A 22 -7.27 8.18 -0.03
CA MET A 22 -8.63 7.72 -0.36
C MET A 22 -8.75 6.19 -0.39
N ALA A 23 -7.75 5.48 -0.93
CA ALA A 23 -7.75 4.02 -0.95
C ALA A 23 -7.62 3.42 0.45
N GLY A 24 -6.82 4.05 1.32
CA GLY A 24 -6.70 3.69 2.73
C GLY A 24 -8.02 3.87 3.50
N GLU A 25 -8.71 5.00 3.28
CA GLU A 25 -10.04 5.26 3.86
C GLU A 25 -11.11 4.27 3.38
N GLN A 26 -11.02 3.83 2.13
CA GLN A 26 -11.94 2.85 1.54
C GLN A 26 -11.59 1.39 1.90
N GLY A 27 -10.43 1.15 2.52
CA GLY A 27 -9.97 -0.20 2.82
C GLY A 27 -9.62 -1.01 1.57
N ASP A 28 -9.10 -0.36 0.52
CA ASP A 28 -8.61 -1.01 -0.71
C ASP A 28 -7.07 -1.16 -0.67
N PRO A 29 -6.56 -2.28 -0.12
CA PRO A 29 -5.12 -2.50 -0.01
C PRO A 29 -4.44 -2.68 -1.37
N TRP A 30 -5.17 -3.11 -2.40
CA TRP A 30 -4.62 -3.26 -3.75
C TRP A 30 -4.34 -1.89 -4.36
N ALA A 31 -5.30 -0.97 -4.28
CA ALA A 31 -5.11 0.40 -4.76
C ALA A 31 -3.98 1.12 -4.00
N VAL A 32 -3.84 0.90 -2.70
CA VAL A 32 -2.70 1.43 -1.91
C VAL A 32 -1.37 0.88 -2.44
N ALA A 33 -1.27 -0.42 -2.71
CA ALA A 33 -0.05 -1.03 -3.23
C ALA A 33 0.34 -0.49 -4.61
N VAL A 34 -0.62 -0.36 -5.54
CA VAL A 34 -0.39 0.20 -6.88
C VAL A 34 0.10 1.65 -6.79
N CYS A 35 -0.59 2.48 -6.01
CA CYS A 35 -0.21 3.88 -5.88
C CYS A 35 1.15 4.07 -5.19
N THR A 36 1.55 3.14 -4.31
CA THR A 36 2.88 3.14 -3.68
C THR A 36 3.98 2.90 -4.72
N VAL A 37 3.82 1.88 -5.58
CA VAL A 37 4.78 1.57 -6.65
C VAL A 37 4.90 2.73 -7.62
N ASP A 38 3.76 3.29 -8.07
CA ASP A 38 3.74 4.43 -8.97
C ASP A 38 4.43 5.67 -8.35
N LEU A 39 4.30 5.88 -7.04
CA LEU A 39 4.95 6.99 -6.35
C LEU A 39 6.47 6.79 -6.25
N GLU A 40 6.93 5.56 -6.04
CA GLU A 40 8.37 5.23 -6.07
C GLU A 40 8.98 5.47 -7.45
N ASP A 41 8.25 5.12 -8.52
CA ASP A 41 8.67 5.39 -9.89
C ASP A 41 8.77 6.89 -10.17
N VAL A 42 7.77 7.67 -9.76
CA VAL A 42 7.81 9.14 -9.89
C VAL A 42 8.96 9.73 -9.09
N ARG A 43 9.25 9.22 -7.89
CA ARG A 43 10.40 9.66 -7.08
C ARG A 43 11.74 9.30 -7.72
N ARG A 44 11.85 8.11 -8.30
CA ARG A 44 13.06 7.69 -9.04
C ARG A 44 13.30 8.61 -10.23
N LEU A 45 12.29 8.82 -11.06
CA LEU A 45 12.37 9.72 -12.22
C LEU A 45 12.69 11.16 -11.78
N GLY A 46 12.09 11.65 -10.69
CA GLY A 46 12.44 12.95 -10.12
C GLY A 46 13.93 13.06 -9.79
N ARG A 47 14.50 12.06 -9.09
CA ARG A 47 15.93 12.04 -8.73
C ARG A 47 16.85 12.00 -9.95
N GLU A 48 16.50 11.26 -10.99
CA GLU A 48 17.25 11.22 -12.27
C GLU A 48 17.35 12.61 -12.92
N HIS A 49 16.37 13.48 -12.65
CA HIS A 49 16.32 14.86 -13.14
C HIS A 49 16.73 15.90 -12.08
N GLY A 50 17.28 15.48 -10.94
CA GLY A 50 17.74 16.39 -9.88
C GLY A 50 16.64 16.97 -8.99
N LEU A 51 15.44 16.38 -9.01
CA LEU A 51 14.30 16.79 -8.18
C LEU A 51 14.19 15.90 -6.95
N ASP A 52 14.05 16.52 -5.77
CA ASP A 52 13.67 15.82 -4.56
C ASP A 52 12.15 15.91 -4.33
N LEU A 53 11.46 14.81 -4.62
CA LEU A 53 10.02 14.67 -4.39
C LEU A 53 9.70 14.00 -3.03
N ALA A 54 10.71 13.70 -2.21
CA ALA A 54 10.52 13.12 -0.88
C ALA A 54 10.07 14.17 0.15
N ALA A 55 10.46 15.44 -0.03
CA ALA A 55 10.17 16.54 0.90
C ALA A 55 8.73 17.08 0.84
N VAL A 56 7.97 16.80 -0.23
CA VAL A 56 6.56 17.26 -0.38
C VAL A 56 5.58 16.35 0.40
N THR A 57 6.06 15.74 1.49
CA THR A 57 5.25 14.98 2.44
C THR A 57 5.64 15.38 3.85
N ALA A 58 5.21 16.56 4.25
CA ALA A 58 4.91 16.83 5.64
C ALA A 58 3.77 17.86 5.68
N PRO A 59 2.53 17.47 6.02
CA PRO A 59 1.84 18.30 6.98
C PRO A 59 2.76 18.37 8.20
N VAL A 60 3.03 19.55 8.74
CA VAL A 60 3.62 19.70 10.07
C VAL A 60 2.63 19.06 11.05
N LEU A 61 2.77 17.75 11.25
CA LEU A 61 2.14 17.01 12.33
C LEU A 61 3.24 16.84 13.36
N ASP A 62 3.11 17.69 14.38
CA ASP A 62 3.54 17.56 15.77
C ASP A 62 4.57 16.43 16.09
N PRO A 63 5.72 16.74 16.73
CA PRO A 63 6.76 15.76 17.06
C PRO A 63 6.40 14.77 18.19
N GLY A 64 5.12 14.42 18.35
CA GLY A 64 4.59 13.61 19.46
C GLY A 64 3.74 12.41 19.09
N GLY A 65 3.65 12.00 17.81
CA GLY A 65 2.74 10.94 17.37
C GLY A 65 3.45 9.68 16.91
N ALA A 66 3.48 8.65 17.75
CA ALA A 66 4.00 7.33 17.44
C ALA A 66 3.50 6.78 16.08
N VAL A 67 4.42 6.40 15.21
CA VAL A 67 4.13 5.53 14.06
C VAL A 67 3.98 4.11 14.58
N PRO A 68 2.79 3.47 14.52
CA PRO A 68 2.74 2.04 14.70
C PRO A 68 3.37 1.39 13.46
N ARG A 69 4.56 0.83 13.63
CA ARG A 69 5.10 -0.17 12.71
C ARG A 69 4.16 -1.38 12.77
N PRO A 70 3.44 -1.77 11.68
CA PRO A 70 2.99 -3.15 11.63
C PRO A 70 4.26 -4.00 11.52
N LEU A 71 4.47 -4.78 12.57
CA LEU A 71 5.47 -5.82 12.66
C LEU A 71 5.37 -6.72 11.42
N LEU A 72 6.29 -6.58 10.46
CA LEU A 72 6.64 -7.66 9.52
C LEU A 72 7.38 -8.76 10.29
N ARG A 73 6.67 -9.42 11.21
CA ARG A 73 7.14 -10.63 11.88
C ARG A 73 5.97 -11.60 11.98
N GLU A 74 6.20 -12.79 11.44
CA GLU A 74 5.29 -13.95 11.37
C GLU A 74 4.23 -13.97 10.26
N VAL A 75 4.70 -13.92 9.01
CA VAL A 75 4.16 -14.85 7.99
C VAL A 75 4.99 -16.15 8.08
N ALA A 76 4.85 -16.85 9.20
CA ALA A 76 5.34 -18.21 9.37
C ALA A 76 4.42 -18.89 10.39
N ALA A 77 3.90 -20.05 10.02
CA ALA A 77 2.98 -20.91 10.76
C ALA A 77 1.51 -20.46 10.79
N ARG A 78 0.71 -21.04 9.89
CA ARG A 78 -0.20 -22.15 10.25
C ARG A 78 -0.70 -22.88 8.99
N PRO A 79 -0.37 -24.18 8.83
CA PRO A 79 -1.14 -25.09 8.00
C PRO A 79 -2.31 -25.63 8.82
N ALA A 80 -3.53 -25.61 8.28
CA ALA A 80 -4.61 -26.55 8.60
C ALA A 80 -5.86 -26.16 7.80
N VAL A 81 -5.97 -26.66 6.57
CA VAL A 81 -7.30 -26.88 5.98
C VAL A 81 -7.95 -27.96 6.84
N SER A 82 -8.92 -27.56 7.66
CA SER A 82 -9.76 -28.48 8.40
C SER A 82 -10.50 -29.38 7.40
N ALA A 83 -10.38 -30.68 7.60
CA ALA A 83 -11.06 -31.71 6.84
C ALA A 83 -12.58 -31.46 6.77
N PRO A 84 -13.25 -31.77 5.65
CA PRO A 84 -14.70 -31.84 5.63
C PRO A 84 -15.16 -33.00 6.52
N ARG A 85 -16.07 -32.63 7.41
CA ARG A 85 -16.74 -33.40 8.45
C ARG A 85 -17.50 -34.59 7.82
N GLU A 86 -17.22 -35.80 8.30
CA GLU A 86 -18.01 -36.99 7.97
C GLU A 86 -19.50 -36.77 8.32
N VAL A 87 -20.37 -37.05 7.36
CA VAL A 87 -21.82 -37.04 7.51
C VAL A 87 -22.25 -38.41 8.07
N PRO A 88 -23.01 -38.48 9.18
CA PRO A 88 -23.54 -39.74 9.66
C PRO A 88 -24.91 -40.00 9.02
N GLY A 89 -25.12 -41.21 8.51
CA GLY A 89 -26.48 -41.74 8.38
C GLY A 89 -26.73 -42.65 7.18
N GLY A 90 -27.07 -43.91 7.48
CA GLY A 90 -28.00 -44.67 6.65
C GLY A 90 -27.44 -45.97 6.10
N GLY A 91 -27.44 -47.02 6.93
CA GLY A 91 -27.22 -48.39 6.47
C GLY A 91 -28.43 -48.98 5.74
N ALA A 92 -28.14 -50.00 4.93
CA ALA A 92 -28.92 -51.18 4.53
C ALA A 92 -28.30 -51.64 3.19
N GLY A 93 -27.87 -52.86 2.95
CA GLY A 93 -28.21 -54.13 3.56
C GLY A 93 -28.38 -55.12 2.41
N ARG A 94 -27.45 -56.10 2.37
CA ARG A 94 -27.41 -57.31 1.51
C ARG A 94 -27.09 -57.13 0.03
#